data_AF-P85073-F1
#
_entry.id   AF-P85073-F1
#
_cell.length_a   1.000
_cell.length_b   1.000
_cell.length_c   1.000
_cell.angle_alpha   90.00
_cell.angle_beta   90.00
_cell.angle_gamma   90.00
#
_symmetry.space_group_name_H-M   'P 1'
#
loop_
_entity.id
_entity.type
_entity.pdbx_description
1 polymer ?
#
loop_
_entity_poly.entity_id
_entity_poly.type
_entity_poly.pdbx_seq_one_letter_code
_entity_poly.pdbx_strand_id
1 'polypeptide(L)'
;KPKEDREWEKFKTKHITSQSVADFNCNRTMNDPAYTPDGQCKPINTFIHSTTGPVKEICRRATGRVNKSSTQQFTLTTCKNPIRCKYSQSNTTNFICITCRDNYPVHFVKTGKC
;
A
#
# COMPACT_ATOMS: atom_id res chain seq x y z
N LYS A 1 15.28 -16.60 -4.44
CA LYS A 1 14.11 -15.77 -4.86
C LYS A 1 14.62 -14.45 -5.48
N PRO A 2 14.06 -13.97 -6.60
CA PRO A 2 14.44 -12.68 -7.23
C PRO A 2 14.26 -11.48 -6.29
N LYS A 3 14.89 -10.32 -6.60
CA LYS A 3 14.82 -9.12 -5.74
C LYS A 3 13.41 -8.53 -5.73
N GLU A 4 12.79 -8.49 -6.89
CA GLU A 4 11.45 -7.94 -7.17
C GLU A 4 10.39 -8.68 -6.35
N ASP A 5 10.55 -10.00 -6.21
CA ASP A 5 9.68 -10.82 -5.39
C ASP A 5 9.78 -10.44 -3.89
N ARG A 6 10.99 -10.18 -3.36
CA ARG A 6 11.14 -9.70 -1.97
C ARG A 6 10.55 -8.30 -1.76
N GLU A 7 10.71 -7.41 -2.74
CA GLU A 7 10.12 -6.08 -2.72
C GLU A 7 8.58 -6.15 -2.77
N TRP A 8 8.03 -7.09 -3.54
CA TRP A 8 6.61 -7.37 -3.59
C TRP A 8 6.06 -7.92 -2.27
N GLU A 9 6.75 -8.86 -1.64
CA GLU A 9 6.37 -9.36 -0.31
C GLU A 9 6.28 -8.20 0.70
N LYS A 10 7.29 -7.32 0.73
CA LYS A 10 7.27 -6.12 1.57
C LYS A 10 6.14 -5.17 1.21
N PHE A 11 5.86 -4.96 -0.08
CA PHE A 11 4.77 -4.10 -0.52
C PHE A 11 3.42 -4.62 -0.02
N LYS A 12 3.14 -5.92 -0.16
CA LYS A 12 1.90 -6.54 0.32
C LYS A 12 1.71 -6.27 1.81
N THR A 13 2.71 -6.60 2.62
CA THR A 13 2.69 -6.41 4.07
C THR A 13 2.40 -4.97 4.47
N LYS A 14 2.99 -4.00 3.77
CA LYS A 14 2.90 -2.59 4.13
C LYS A 14 1.65 -1.89 3.61
N HIS A 15 1.05 -2.39 2.53
CA HIS A 15 0.05 -1.62 1.78
C HIS A 15 -1.21 -2.40 1.41
N ILE A 16 -1.30 -3.71 1.60
CA ILE A 16 -2.50 -4.49 1.24
C ILE A 16 -3.08 -5.13 2.49
N THR A 17 -4.38 -4.96 2.69
CA THR A 17 -5.12 -5.56 3.79
C THR A 17 -6.42 -6.17 3.29
N SER A 18 -6.82 -7.29 3.90
CA SER A 18 -8.14 -7.90 3.69
C SER A 18 -9.21 -7.38 4.66
N GLN A 19 -8.82 -6.59 5.66
CA GLN A 19 -9.76 -6.00 6.61
C GLN A 19 -10.70 -5.04 5.88
N SER A 20 -11.96 -4.99 6.31
CA SER A 20 -12.88 -3.95 5.86
C SER A 20 -12.45 -2.58 6.39
N VAL A 21 -12.93 -1.49 5.81
CA VAL A 21 -12.68 -0.13 6.36
C VAL A 21 -13.23 0.02 7.78
N ALA A 22 -14.35 -0.65 8.08
CA ALA A 22 -14.99 -0.59 9.40
C ALA A 22 -14.13 -1.26 10.49
N ASP A 23 -13.46 -2.36 10.16
CA ASP A 23 -12.61 -3.11 11.09
C ASP A 23 -11.18 -2.55 11.17
N PHE A 24 -10.77 -1.80 10.15
CA PHE A 24 -9.41 -1.29 10.04
C PHE A 24 -9.15 -0.15 11.02
N ASN A 25 -8.06 -0.28 11.78
CA ASN A 25 -7.65 0.70 12.77
C ASN A 25 -6.20 1.12 12.55
N CYS A 26 -5.99 2.36 12.13
CA CYS A 26 -4.66 2.92 11.89
C CYS A 26 -3.72 2.81 13.10
N ASN A 27 -4.20 3.03 14.33
CA ASN A 27 -3.35 2.95 15.52
C ASN A 27 -2.85 1.52 15.76
N ARG A 28 -3.75 0.53 15.64
CA ARG A 28 -3.36 -0.86 15.80
C ARG A 28 -2.39 -1.29 14.69
N THR A 29 -2.76 -1.07 13.44
CA THR A 29 -1.97 -1.57 12.30
C THR A 29 -0.63 -0.86 12.15
N MET A 30 -0.56 0.46 12.33
CA MET A 30 0.70 1.21 12.18
C MET A 30 1.68 1.03 13.36
N ASN A 31 1.21 0.52 14.50
CA ASN A 31 2.07 0.16 15.62
C ASN A 31 2.34 -1.35 15.69
N ASP A 32 1.79 -2.15 14.77
CA ASP A 32 2.06 -3.58 14.69
C ASP A 32 3.31 -3.83 13.81
N PRO A 33 4.41 -4.37 14.37
CA PRO A 33 5.63 -4.69 13.61
C PRO A 33 5.37 -5.60 12.40
N ALA A 34 4.30 -6.39 12.41
CA ALA A 34 3.92 -7.23 11.28
C ALA A 34 3.57 -6.42 10.03
N TYR A 35 3.06 -5.19 10.17
CA TYR A 35 2.70 -4.30 9.05
C TYR A 35 3.72 -3.18 8.81
N THR A 36 4.59 -2.93 9.81
CA THR A 36 5.65 -1.92 9.73
C THR A 36 7.05 -2.54 9.88
N PRO A 37 7.47 -3.46 8.99
CA PRO A 37 8.73 -4.19 9.13
C PRO A 37 9.98 -3.32 9.01
N ASP A 38 9.86 -2.10 8.47
CA ASP A 38 10.97 -1.14 8.39
C ASP A 38 10.92 -0.08 9.52
N GLY A 39 10.16 -0.34 10.60
CA GLY A 39 10.01 0.57 11.73
C GLY A 39 8.60 1.16 11.87
N GLN A 40 8.18 1.33 13.13
CA GLN A 40 6.90 1.90 13.54
C GLN A 40 6.86 3.43 13.36
N CYS A 41 5.71 4.04 13.62
CA CYS A 41 5.55 5.49 13.72
C CYS A 41 5.86 6.26 12.42
N LYS A 42 5.71 5.62 11.25
CA LYS A 42 5.87 6.28 9.93
C LYS A 42 4.93 7.48 9.78
N PRO A 43 5.35 8.60 9.19
CA PRO A 43 4.53 9.82 9.08
C PRO A 43 3.21 9.64 8.33
N ILE A 44 3.24 8.78 7.30
CA ILE A 44 2.08 8.46 6.48
C ILE A 44 2.21 7.04 5.94
N ASN A 45 1.09 6.35 5.84
CA ASN A 45 0.97 5.13 5.06
C ASN A 45 -0.45 5.01 4.49
N THR A 46 -0.59 4.33 3.36
CA THR A 46 -1.91 4.04 2.78
C THR A 46 -2.04 2.54 2.59
N PHE A 47 -3.16 2.01 3.06
CA PHE A 47 -3.57 0.62 2.90
C PHE A 47 -4.67 0.52 1.86
N ILE A 48 -4.52 -0.45 0.97
CA ILE A 48 -5.44 -0.83 -0.09
C ILE A 48 -6.27 -2.00 0.44
N HIS A 49 -7.57 -1.80 0.57
CA HIS A 49 -8.51 -2.84 0.99
C HIS A 49 -8.84 -3.71 -0.22
N SER A 50 -8.05 -4.78 -0.42
CA SER A 50 -8.12 -5.61 -1.62
C SER A 50 -7.43 -6.95 -1.38
N THR A 51 -7.75 -7.93 -2.22
CA THR A 51 -6.85 -9.06 -2.44
C THR A 51 -5.64 -8.62 -3.29
N THR A 52 -4.59 -9.44 -3.32
CA THR A 52 -3.31 -9.08 -3.95
C THR A 52 -3.36 -9.08 -5.49
N GLY A 53 -4.23 -9.90 -6.08
CA GLY A 53 -4.36 -10.07 -7.54
C GLY A 53 -4.61 -8.75 -8.28
N PRO A 54 -5.69 -8.01 -7.96
CA PRO A 54 -5.98 -6.73 -8.61
C PRO A 54 -4.87 -5.68 -8.48
N VAL A 55 -4.12 -5.68 -7.38
CA VAL A 55 -3.00 -4.74 -7.17
C VAL A 55 -1.77 -5.16 -7.99
N LYS A 56 -1.48 -6.46 -8.07
CA LYS A 56 -0.39 -6.99 -8.89
C LYS A 56 -0.63 -6.73 -10.38
N GLU A 57 -1.89 -6.83 -10.82
CA GLU A 57 -2.30 -6.64 -12.21
C GLU A 57 -1.98 -5.23 -12.77
N ILE A 58 -1.95 -4.20 -11.91
CA ILE A 58 -1.53 -2.85 -12.31
C ILE A 58 -0.15 -2.86 -12.97
N CYS A 59 0.75 -3.72 -12.48
CA CYS A 59 2.10 -3.85 -12.98
C CYS A 59 2.26 -4.79 -14.16
N ARG A 60 1.18 -5.40 -14.68
CA ARG A 60 1.26 -6.31 -15.83
C ARG A 60 2.02 -5.65 -17.00
N ARG A 61 2.97 -6.39 -17.57
CA ARG A 61 3.86 -5.98 -18.66
C ARG A 61 4.73 -4.75 -18.34
N ALA A 62 4.96 -4.42 -17.07
CA ALA A 62 5.94 -3.40 -16.70
C ALA A 62 7.35 -3.98 -16.81
N THR A 63 8.24 -3.25 -17.50
CA THR A 63 9.66 -3.58 -17.66
C THR A 63 10.51 -2.55 -16.95
N GLY A 64 11.49 -2.98 -16.16
CA GLY A 64 12.30 -2.08 -15.33
C GLY A 64 11.44 -1.35 -14.29
N ARG A 65 11.96 -0.25 -13.75
CA ARG A 65 11.29 0.55 -12.72
C ARG A 65 10.44 1.65 -13.36
N VAL A 66 9.12 1.59 -13.21
CA VAL A 66 8.19 2.56 -13.82
C VAL A 66 6.97 2.78 -12.92
N ASN A 67 6.44 4.00 -12.90
CA ASN A 67 5.19 4.30 -12.19
C ASN A 67 3.99 3.97 -13.10
N LYS A 68 2.98 3.28 -12.55
CA LYS A 68 1.73 2.96 -13.25
C LYS A 68 0.52 3.36 -12.41
N SER A 69 -0.46 3.94 -13.10
CA SER A 69 -1.78 4.22 -12.55
C SER A 69 -2.64 2.95 -12.60
N SER A 70 -3.46 2.73 -11.58
CA SER A 70 -4.53 1.74 -11.66
C SER A 70 -5.56 2.12 -12.72
N THR A 71 -6.16 1.11 -13.35
CA THR A 71 -7.30 1.28 -14.27
C THR A 71 -8.64 1.27 -13.55
N GLN A 72 -8.68 0.77 -12.31
CA GLN A 72 -9.84 0.77 -11.43
C GLN A 72 -9.55 1.56 -10.15
N GLN A 73 -10.62 1.98 -9.48
CA GLN A 73 -10.52 2.57 -8.15
C GLN A 73 -10.40 1.48 -7.09
N PHE A 74 -9.76 1.82 -5.98
CA PHE A 74 -9.63 0.98 -4.80
C PHE A 74 -10.20 1.72 -3.60
N THR A 75 -10.73 0.97 -2.64
CA THR A 75 -10.99 1.48 -1.30
C THR A 75 -9.67 1.58 -0.54
N LEU A 76 -9.40 2.75 0.02
CA LEU A 76 -8.12 3.09 0.64
C LEU A 76 -8.36 3.63 2.04
N THR A 77 -7.47 3.27 2.97
CA THR A 77 -7.32 3.92 4.26
C THR A 77 -5.94 4.53 4.36
N THR A 78 -5.87 5.84 4.56
CA THR A 78 -4.62 6.56 4.82
C THR A 78 -4.49 6.84 6.31
N CYS A 79 -3.39 6.38 6.90
CA CYS A 79 -2.96 6.67 8.26
C CYS A 79 -1.90 7.77 8.22
N LYS A 80 -2.13 8.90 8.86
CA LYS A 80 -1.21 10.05 8.79
C LYS A 80 -1.10 10.83 10.10
N ASN A 81 -0.09 11.70 10.14
CA ASN A 81 0.16 12.67 11.21
C ASN A 81 0.29 12.01 12.60
N PRO A 82 1.23 11.06 12.78
CA PRO A 82 1.41 10.41 14.07
C PRO A 82 1.82 11.41 15.15
N ILE A 83 1.01 11.57 16.19
CA ILE A 83 1.39 12.24 17.43
C ILE A 83 1.50 11.17 18.51
N ARG A 84 2.70 10.94 19.05
CA ARG A 84 2.98 9.81 19.97
C ARG A 84 2.50 8.48 19.36
N CYS A 85 2.75 8.30 18.06
CA CYS A 85 2.33 7.16 17.25
C CYS A 85 0.81 6.87 17.25
N LYS A 86 0.00 7.90 17.57
CA LYS A 86 -1.44 7.91 17.31
C LYS A 86 -1.71 8.60 15.99
N TYR A 87 -2.46 7.92 15.14
CA TYR A 87 -2.72 8.26 13.76
C TYR A 87 -4.12 8.79 13.56
N SER A 88 -4.23 9.79 12.69
CA SER A 88 -5.50 10.11 12.04
C SER A 88 -5.77 9.13 10.91
N GLN A 89 -7.04 8.74 10.77
CA GLN A 89 -7.51 7.83 9.74
C GLN A 89 -8.42 8.58 8.76
N SER A 90 -8.18 8.41 7.46
CA SER A 90 -9.05 8.93 6.41
C SER A 90 -9.27 7.88 5.34
N ASN A 91 -10.52 7.71 4.93
CA ASN A 91 -10.93 6.68 3.98
C ASN A 91 -11.37 7.33 2.67
N THR A 92 -11.01 6.73 1.54
CA THR A 92 -11.42 7.22 0.21
C THR A 92 -11.56 6.05 -0.76
N THR A 93 -12.30 6.27 -1.85
CA THR A 93 -12.27 5.38 -3.01
C THR A 93 -11.67 6.18 -4.16
N ASN A 94 -10.55 5.72 -4.70
CA ASN A 94 -9.82 6.45 -5.74
C ASN A 94 -8.90 5.53 -6.55
N PHE A 95 -8.39 6.02 -7.67
CA PHE A 95 -7.26 5.41 -8.36
C PHE A 95 -5.99 5.50 -7.49
N ILE A 96 -4.97 4.72 -7.84
CA ILE A 96 -3.67 4.76 -7.18
C ILE A 96 -2.53 4.81 -8.20
N CYS A 97 -1.43 5.42 -7.79
CA CYS A 97 -0.16 5.40 -8.49
C CYS A 97 0.83 4.54 -7.70
N ILE A 98 1.39 3.52 -8.33
CA ILE A 98 2.39 2.65 -7.73
C ILE A 98 3.62 2.54 -8.63
N THR A 99 4.79 2.33 -8.04
CA THR A 99 5.99 1.94 -8.78
C THR A 99 5.97 0.43 -8.98
N CYS A 100 6.11 0.03 -10.23
CA CYS A 100 6.31 -1.34 -10.68
C CYS A 100 7.79 -1.61 -10.93
N ARG A 101 8.21 -2.86 -10.72
CA ARG A 101 9.50 -3.41 -11.16
C ARG A 101 9.27 -4.80 -11.72
N ASP A 102 9.48 -4.97 -13.03
CA ASP A 102 9.39 -6.26 -13.73
C ASP A 102 8.14 -7.08 -13.38
N ASN A 103 6.97 -6.46 -13.55
CA ASN A 103 5.63 -6.98 -13.23
C ASN A 103 5.20 -7.01 -11.76
N TYR A 104 6.02 -6.49 -10.83
CA TYR A 104 5.70 -6.48 -9.41
C TYR A 104 5.50 -5.06 -8.87
N PRO A 105 4.44 -4.80 -8.09
CA PRO A 105 4.36 -3.59 -7.26
C PRO A 105 5.47 -3.59 -6.23
N VAL A 106 6.20 -2.47 -6.12
CA VAL A 106 7.32 -2.35 -5.17
C VAL A 106 7.26 -1.08 -4.32
N HIS A 107 6.44 -0.09 -4.69
CA HIS A 107 6.29 1.14 -3.90
C HIS A 107 4.94 1.82 -4.15
N PHE A 108 4.30 2.33 -3.10
CA PHE A 108 3.08 3.15 -3.22
C PHE A 108 3.48 4.61 -3.36
N VAL A 109 3.13 5.25 -4.49
CA VAL A 109 3.56 6.63 -4.79
C VAL A 109 2.57 7.63 -4.22
N LYS A 110 1.30 7.55 -4.64
CA LYS A 110 0.23 8.46 -4.22
C LYS A 110 -1.16 7.89 -4.50
N THR A 111 -2.14 8.41 -3.79
CA THR A 111 -3.55 8.30 -4.16
C THR A 111 -3.83 9.18 -5.38
N GLY A 112 -4.66 8.69 -6.29
CA GLY A 112 -4.88 9.27 -7.62
C GLY A 112 -3.97 8.67 -8.68
N LYS A 113 -4.15 9.09 -9.93
CA LYS A 113 -3.28 8.66 -11.05
C LYS A 113 -1.87 9.21 -10.88
N CYS A 114 -0.88 8.47 -11.39
CA CYS A 114 0.43 9.02 -11.74
C CYS A 114 0.19 10.19 -12.70
#